data_AF-A0A3E1NHR8-F1
#
_entry.id   AF-A0A3E1NHR8-F1
#
_cell.length_a   1.000
_cell.length_b   1.000
_cell.length_c   1.000
_cell.angle_alpha   90.00
_cell.angle_beta   90.00
_cell.angle_gamma   90.00
#
_symmetry.space_group_name_H-M   'P 1'
#
loop_
_entity.id
_entity.type
_entity.pdbx_description
1 polymer ?
#
loop_
_entity_poly.entity_id
_entity_poly.type
_entity_poly.pdbx_seq_one_letter_code
_entity_poly.pdbx_strand_id
1 'polypeptide(L)'
;MATPTPEQVKIVQQNLVNMQAFNGYIFSHGKPCILNAYLLLTIQDNNDPGLAYGLSFFEAAFAALAGELGALGALCAGYLNNVINNWLGNPPNNLNQQFASLVTRFNQTSIDIDAGLAGVHDDLNNPARLQQTWDSKFTFNGRTVTMGDMASEHFPSEIETPFINAAKKAIKAIDRSIWKQMLVANYWIPYRGQYRTDYKDKNVPPIPYCEDVIKSFKSCECSYFWHQGGGGDCSLWIVVQYDIELKNVSGFYNLPDAACDYVFIDSMPGKIINADGLFTRGDVAQFLGIKIINDTTATNKRYITAVHEGKTLMDLFNAQGRAAIEQQVIQNAKEDPIFAIKLTRDANKTLEEFFDIVIPPHFKLTVVIEDPMNFGLVIPAAKMAEQVKEAAVL
;
A
#
# COMPACT_ATOMS: atom_id res chain seq x y z
N MET A 1 9.68 -36.65 -30.51
CA MET A 1 8.89 -35.41 -30.65
C MET A 1 9.03 -34.93 -32.09
N ALA A 2 7.97 -34.41 -32.69
CA ALA A 2 7.99 -33.96 -34.08
C ALA A 2 8.66 -32.58 -34.18
N THR A 3 9.45 -32.37 -35.24
CA THR A 3 10.01 -31.06 -35.57
C THR A 3 8.85 -30.09 -35.88
N PRO A 4 8.85 -28.87 -35.32
CA PRO A 4 7.76 -27.92 -35.57
C PRO A 4 7.70 -27.50 -37.03
N THR A 5 6.50 -27.29 -37.55
CA THR A 5 6.33 -26.71 -38.90
C THR A 5 6.61 -25.21 -38.87
N PRO A 6 7.01 -24.60 -40.01
CA PRO A 6 7.19 -23.15 -40.11
C PRO A 6 5.96 -22.35 -39.67
N GLU A 7 4.76 -22.85 -39.96
CA GLU A 7 3.49 -22.24 -39.56
C GLU A 7 3.32 -22.24 -38.04
N GLN A 8 3.62 -23.37 -37.38
CA GLN A 8 3.56 -23.47 -35.92
C GLN A 8 4.55 -22.51 -35.25
N VAL A 9 5.78 -22.43 -35.78
CA VAL A 9 6.79 -21.47 -35.30
C VAL A 9 6.29 -20.04 -35.43
N LYS A 10 5.68 -19.69 -36.58
CA LYS A 10 5.14 -18.35 -36.81
C LYS A 10 4.01 -17.98 -35.84
N ILE A 11 3.15 -18.94 -35.46
CA ILE A 11 2.11 -18.70 -34.46
C ILE A 11 2.73 -18.36 -33.10
N VAL A 12 3.69 -19.16 -32.65
CA VAL A 12 4.38 -18.92 -31.37
C VAL A 12 5.10 -17.57 -31.39
N GLN A 13 5.77 -17.23 -32.48
CA GLN A 13 6.42 -15.92 -32.66
C GLN A 13 5.43 -14.77 -32.56
N GLN A 14 4.28 -14.86 -33.23
CA GLN A 14 3.25 -13.83 -33.15
C GLN A 14 2.69 -13.70 -31.73
N ASN A 15 2.53 -14.80 -31.00
CA ASN A 15 2.11 -14.78 -29.61
C ASN A 15 3.14 -14.06 -28.71
N LEU A 16 4.45 -14.28 -28.92
CA LEU A 16 5.50 -13.58 -28.20
C LEU A 16 5.49 -12.07 -28.49
N VAL A 17 5.33 -11.68 -29.75
CA VAL A 17 5.20 -10.25 -30.15
C VAL A 17 3.99 -9.61 -29.48
N ASN A 18 2.84 -10.29 -29.47
CA ASN A 18 1.63 -9.75 -28.85
C ASN A 18 1.76 -9.69 -27.31
N MET A 19 2.55 -10.58 -26.69
CA MET A 19 2.90 -10.46 -25.26
C MET A 19 3.80 -9.28 -24.97
N GLN A 20 4.75 -8.94 -25.86
CA GLN A 20 5.56 -7.72 -25.72
C GLN A 20 4.66 -6.48 -25.81
N ALA A 21 3.73 -6.45 -26.77
CA ALA A 21 2.75 -5.36 -26.84
C ALA A 21 1.90 -5.26 -25.57
N PHE A 22 1.50 -6.39 -25.01
CA PHE A 22 0.77 -6.46 -23.73
C PHE A 22 1.59 -5.92 -22.56
N ASN A 23 2.86 -6.34 -22.44
CA ASN A 23 3.79 -5.83 -21.42
C ASN A 23 4.01 -4.32 -21.57
N GLY A 24 4.21 -3.82 -22.79
CA GLY A 24 4.33 -2.39 -23.07
C GLY A 24 3.09 -1.58 -22.68
N TYR A 25 1.89 -2.15 -22.90
CA TYR A 25 0.63 -1.54 -22.47
C TYR A 25 0.53 -1.47 -20.95
N ILE A 26 0.77 -2.60 -20.27
CA ILE A 26 0.82 -2.69 -18.81
C ILE A 26 1.82 -1.69 -18.23
N PHE A 27 2.99 -1.60 -18.81
CA PHE A 27 4.03 -0.69 -18.36
C PHE A 27 3.57 0.77 -18.41
N SER A 28 3.05 1.17 -19.57
CA SER A 28 2.62 2.55 -19.84
C SER A 28 1.49 3.00 -18.91
N HIS A 29 0.57 2.09 -18.57
CA HIS A 29 -0.59 2.38 -17.74
C HIS A 29 -0.43 2.03 -16.25
N GLY A 30 0.45 1.09 -15.91
CA GLY A 30 0.75 0.69 -14.54
C GLY A 30 1.69 1.65 -13.83
N LYS A 31 2.62 2.31 -14.55
CA LYS A 31 3.48 3.35 -13.97
C LYS A 31 2.68 4.50 -13.33
N PRO A 32 1.64 5.07 -14.00
CA PRO A 32 0.73 6.01 -13.36
C PRO A 32 0.09 5.52 -12.06
N CYS A 33 -0.24 4.22 -11.93
CA CYS A 33 -0.79 3.68 -10.68
C CYS A 33 0.20 3.80 -9.52
N ILE A 34 1.48 3.53 -9.76
CA ILE A 34 2.54 3.70 -8.73
C ILE A 34 2.61 5.16 -8.30
N LEU A 35 2.70 6.08 -9.26
CA LEU A 35 2.79 7.53 -8.99
C LEU A 35 1.55 8.04 -8.24
N ASN A 36 0.36 7.59 -8.63
CA ASN A 36 -0.89 7.96 -7.99
C ASN A 36 -0.96 7.46 -6.54
N ALA A 37 -0.51 6.23 -6.27
CA ALA A 37 -0.48 5.70 -4.92
C ALA A 37 0.44 6.52 -4.00
N TYR A 38 1.66 6.86 -4.44
CA TYR A 38 2.56 7.74 -3.68
C TYR A 38 1.95 9.12 -3.44
N LEU A 39 1.31 9.71 -4.47
CA LEU A 39 0.63 10.99 -4.37
C LEU A 39 -0.50 10.96 -3.32
N LEU A 40 -1.40 9.97 -3.40
CA LEU A 40 -2.56 9.86 -2.52
C LEU A 40 -2.19 9.51 -1.09
N LEU A 41 -1.10 8.78 -0.89
CA LEU A 41 -0.55 8.45 0.43
C LEU A 41 0.36 9.55 0.99
N THR A 42 0.65 10.61 0.21
CA THR A 42 1.56 11.71 0.60
C THR A 42 2.95 11.25 1.02
N ILE A 43 3.45 10.18 0.40
CA ILE A 43 4.78 9.60 0.63
C ILE A 43 5.66 9.74 -0.62
N GLN A 44 6.97 9.72 -0.45
CA GLN A 44 7.93 9.86 -1.55
C GLN A 44 8.39 8.51 -2.10
N ASP A 45 8.53 8.40 -3.42
CA ASP A 45 9.18 7.26 -4.10
C ASP A 45 10.70 7.45 -4.12
N ASN A 46 11.32 7.41 -2.94
CA ASN A 46 12.76 7.64 -2.76
C ASN A 46 13.52 6.40 -2.27
N ASN A 47 12.86 5.25 -2.26
CA ASN A 47 13.46 3.98 -1.89
C ASN A 47 12.84 2.84 -2.72
N ASP A 48 13.65 1.83 -3.00
CA ASP A 48 13.26 0.64 -3.71
C ASP A 48 13.13 -0.54 -2.72
N PRO A 49 11.91 -1.07 -2.52
CA PRO A 49 11.67 -2.20 -1.63
C PRO A 49 12.25 -3.54 -2.14
N GLY A 50 12.84 -3.56 -3.34
CA GLY A 50 13.60 -4.68 -3.87
C GLY A 50 12.87 -5.46 -4.96
N LEU A 51 13.58 -6.43 -5.53
CA LEU A 51 13.13 -7.17 -6.72
C LEU A 51 11.78 -7.87 -6.53
N ALA A 52 11.62 -8.65 -5.47
CA ALA A 52 10.39 -9.41 -5.23
C ALA A 52 9.14 -8.51 -5.17
N TYR A 53 9.29 -7.31 -4.59
CA TYR A 53 8.23 -6.31 -4.52
C TYR A 53 7.84 -5.83 -5.93
N GLY A 54 8.82 -5.48 -6.77
CA GLY A 54 8.56 -5.09 -8.16
C GLY A 54 7.97 -6.21 -9.03
N LEU A 55 8.45 -7.45 -8.89
CA LEU A 55 7.97 -8.60 -9.67
C LEU A 55 6.51 -8.95 -9.37
N SER A 56 6.08 -8.81 -8.12
CA SER A 56 4.70 -9.12 -7.73
C SER A 56 3.64 -8.22 -8.40
N PHE A 57 4.02 -7.08 -8.98
CA PHE A 57 3.12 -6.27 -9.81
C PHE A 57 2.85 -6.96 -11.15
N PHE A 58 3.92 -7.43 -11.81
CA PHE A 58 3.82 -8.17 -13.06
C PHE A 58 3.17 -9.53 -12.85
N GLU A 59 3.44 -10.20 -11.73
CA GLU A 59 2.78 -11.47 -11.38
C GLU A 59 1.25 -11.29 -11.27
N ALA A 60 0.81 -10.24 -10.59
CA ALA A 60 -0.62 -9.90 -10.50
C ALA A 60 -1.22 -9.58 -11.88
N ALA A 61 -0.47 -8.86 -12.72
CA ALA A 61 -0.88 -8.51 -14.08
C ALA A 61 -1.07 -9.75 -14.96
N PHE A 62 -0.10 -10.66 -14.94
CA PHE A 62 -0.12 -11.87 -15.75
C PHE A 62 -1.13 -12.88 -15.24
N ALA A 63 -1.35 -12.98 -13.92
CA ALA A 63 -2.43 -13.79 -13.38
C ALA A 63 -3.81 -13.37 -13.92
N ALA A 64 -4.02 -12.08 -14.23
CA ALA A 64 -5.28 -11.59 -14.80
C ALA A 64 -5.54 -12.09 -16.24
N LEU A 65 -4.49 -12.45 -17.01
CA LEU A 65 -4.63 -13.00 -18.36
C LEU A 65 -5.43 -14.32 -18.38
N ALA A 66 -5.19 -15.18 -17.39
CA ALA A 66 -5.81 -16.49 -17.31
C ALA A 66 -7.34 -16.43 -17.16
N GLY A 67 -7.86 -15.35 -16.56
CA GLY A 67 -9.29 -15.12 -16.44
C GLY A 67 -9.96 -14.69 -17.74
N GLU A 68 -9.25 -13.95 -18.60
CA GLU A 68 -9.86 -13.32 -19.79
C GLU A 68 -9.71 -14.11 -21.08
N LEU A 69 -8.56 -14.75 -21.28
CA LEU A 69 -8.24 -15.41 -22.55
C LEU A 69 -8.33 -16.94 -22.46
N GLY A 70 -9.01 -17.46 -21.43
CA GLY A 70 -9.22 -18.89 -21.23
C GLY A 70 -7.91 -19.67 -21.18
N ALA A 71 -7.85 -20.80 -21.90
CA ALA A 71 -6.73 -21.73 -21.87
C ALA A 71 -5.41 -21.13 -22.39
N LEU A 72 -5.46 -20.26 -23.41
CA LEU A 72 -4.26 -19.58 -23.89
C LEU A 72 -3.80 -18.50 -22.91
N GLY A 73 -4.70 -17.67 -22.39
CA GLY A 73 -4.35 -16.67 -21.36
C GLY A 73 -3.65 -17.30 -20.18
N ALA A 74 -4.17 -18.45 -19.78
CA ALA A 74 -3.59 -19.36 -18.82
C ALA A 74 -2.13 -19.74 -19.20
N LEU A 75 -1.94 -20.32 -20.38
CA LEU A 75 -0.62 -20.72 -20.87
C LEU A 75 0.38 -19.55 -20.88
N CYS A 76 -0.02 -18.41 -21.43
CA CYS A 76 0.81 -17.21 -21.54
C CYS A 76 1.13 -16.60 -20.16
N ALA A 77 0.14 -16.55 -19.27
CA ALA A 77 0.33 -16.16 -17.87
C ALA A 77 1.35 -17.07 -17.19
N GLY A 78 1.23 -18.39 -17.38
CA GLY A 78 2.15 -19.38 -16.85
C GLY A 78 3.58 -19.17 -17.32
N TYR A 79 3.76 -18.92 -18.61
CA TYR A 79 5.07 -18.63 -19.19
C TYR A 79 5.66 -17.35 -18.60
N LEU A 80 4.94 -16.23 -18.66
CA LEU A 80 5.40 -14.94 -18.17
C LEU A 80 5.70 -14.97 -16.66
N ASN A 81 4.84 -15.61 -15.87
CA ASN A 81 5.07 -15.82 -14.43
C ASN A 81 6.30 -16.71 -14.17
N ASN A 82 6.51 -17.76 -14.97
CA ASN A 82 7.70 -18.60 -14.84
C ASN A 82 8.99 -17.83 -15.14
N VAL A 83 8.98 -16.94 -16.15
CA VAL A 83 10.11 -16.06 -16.47
C VAL A 83 10.46 -15.17 -15.27
N ILE A 84 9.49 -14.42 -14.76
CA ILE A 84 9.75 -13.48 -13.65
C ILE A 84 10.07 -14.21 -12.34
N ASN A 85 9.42 -15.34 -12.05
CA ASN A 85 9.68 -16.09 -10.82
C ASN A 85 11.08 -16.72 -10.80
N ASN A 86 11.62 -17.10 -11.96
CA ASN A 86 13.01 -17.54 -12.06
C ASN A 86 14.00 -16.42 -11.68
N TRP A 87 13.63 -15.14 -11.87
CA TRP A 87 14.49 -14.02 -11.51
C TRP A 87 14.66 -13.80 -10.01
N LEU A 88 13.81 -14.41 -9.16
CA LEU A 88 14.01 -14.41 -7.71
C LEU A 88 15.29 -15.17 -7.31
N GLY A 89 15.67 -16.20 -8.06
CA GLY A 89 16.91 -16.95 -7.86
C GLY A 89 18.03 -16.54 -8.82
N ASN A 90 17.68 -16.13 -10.04
CA ASN A 90 18.63 -15.80 -11.11
C ASN A 90 18.22 -14.50 -11.82
N PRO A 91 18.35 -13.34 -11.16
CA PRO A 91 17.93 -12.07 -11.75
C PRO A 91 18.81 -11.68 -12.95
N PRO A 92 18.23 -11.04 -13.98
CA PRO A 92 18.99 -10.31 -14.98
C PRO A 92 19.96 -9.32 -14.31
N ASN A 93 21.17 -9.15 -14.86
CA ASN A 93 22.22 -8.35 -14.24
C ASN A 93 21.78 -6.92 -13.90
N ASN A 94 20.98 -6.32 -14.77
CA ASN A 94 20.37 -5.01 -14.63
C ASN A 94 19.20 -4.94 -13.64
N LEU A 95 18.63 -6.07 -13.20
CA LEU A 95 17.63 -6.13 -12.12
C LEU A 95 18.23 -6.44 -10.75
N ASN A 96 19.45 -6.97 -10.72
CA ASN A 96 20.18 -7.32 -9.49
C ASN A 96 20.90 -6.12 -8.84
N GLN A 97 20.57 -4.90 -9.24
CA GLN A 97 21.12 -3.65 -8.70
C GLN A 97 20.12 -2.94 -7.77
N GLN A 98 20.64 -1.97 -7.02
CA GLN A 98 19.82 -1.03 -6.27
C GLN A 98 19.24 0.03 -7.21
N PHE A 99 17.96 0.37 -7.02
CA PHE A 99 17.30 1.44 -7.74
C PHE A 99 17.00 2.60 -6.80
N ALA A 100 16.99 3.82 -7.36
CA ALA A 100 16.64 5.02 -6.60
C ALA A 100 15.13 5.11 -6.29
N SER A 101 14.29 4.37 -7.02
CA SER A 101 12.84 4.43 -6.89
C SER A 101 12.16 3.16 -7.43
N LEU A 102 10.96 2.89 -6.93
CA LEU A 102 10.14 1.77 -7.37
C LEU A 102 9.73 1.92 -8.85
N VAL A 103 9.46 3.14 -9.30
CA VAL A 103 9.15 3.41 -10.72
C VAL A 103 10.32 3.01 -11.63
N THR A 104 11.56 3.31 -11.23
CA THR A 104 12.72 2.94 -12.06
C THR A 104 12.91 1.43 -12.12
N ARG A 105 12.71 0.71 -11.00
CA ARG A 105 12.70 -0.76 -11.01
C ARG A 105 11.58 -1.31 -11.89
N PHE A 106 10.38 -0.76 -11.81
CA PHE A 106 9.24 -1.18 -12.64
C PHE A 106 9.54 -1.00 -14.13
N ASN A 107 10.13 0.13 -14.52
CA ASN A 107 10.58 0.37 -15.90
C ASN A 107 11.59 -0.69 -16.35
N GLN A 108 12.62 -0.94 -15.54
CA GLN A 108 13.67 -1.89 -15.90
C GLN A 108 13.13 -3.32 -16.00
N THR A 109 12.22 -3.70 -15.10
CA THR A 109 11.58 -5.01 -15.11
C THR A 109 10.79 -5.23 -16.40
N SER A 110 10.04 -4.21 -16.84
CA SER A 110 9.34 -4.27 -18.13
C SER A 110 10.29 -4.48 -19.31
N ILE A 111 11.41 -3.75 -19.35
CA ILE A 111 12.43 -3.87 -20.41
C ILE A 111 13.00 -5.29 -20.46
N ASP A 112 13.27 -5.89 -19.30
CA ASP A 112 13.83 -7.24 -19.24
C ASP A 112 12.83 -8.33 -19.60
N ILE A 113 11.54 -8.10 -19.38
CA ILE A 113 10.47 -8.98 -19.86
C ILE A 113 10.46 -8.97 -21.39
N ASP A 114 10.50 -7.79 -22.00
CA ASP A 114 10.54 -7.65 -23.46
C ASP A 114 11.80 -8.26 -24.06
N ALA A 115 12.95 -8.07 -23.42
CA ALA A 115 14.22 -8.67 -23.85
C ALA A 115 14.19 -10.20 -23.77
N GLY A 116 13.58 -10.77 -22.71
CA GLY A 116 13.40 -12.21 -22.57
C GLY A 116 12.49 -12.79 -23.66
N LEU A 117 11.37 -12.10 -23.96
CA LEU A 117 10.45 -12.50 -25.04
C LEU A 117 11.12 -12.42 -26.42
N ALA A 118 11.89 -11.35 -26.68
CA ALA A 118 12.65 -11.19 -27.92
C ALA A 118 13.70 -12.30 -28.09
N GLY A 119 14.42 -12.63 -27.02
CA GLY A 119 15.43 -13.71 -27.05
C GLY A 119 14.85 -15.07 -27.43
N VAL A 120 13.67 -15.41 -26.88
CA VAL A 120 12.96 -16.64 -27.27
C VAL A 120 12.47 -16.60 -28.71
N HIS A 121 11.95 -15.45 -29.15
CA HIS A 121 11.55 -15.26 -30.54
C HIS A 121 12.73 -15.49 -31.51
N ASP A 122 13.90 -14.97 -31.20
CA ASP A 122 15.11 -15.12 -32.01
C ASP A 122 15.65 -16.55 -31.99
N ASP A 123 15.60 -17.23 -30.84
CA ASP A 123 16.01 -18.62 -30.72
C ASP A 123 15.13 -19.57 -31.55
N LEU A 124 13.84 -19.24 -31.74
CA LEU A 124 12.95 -19.96 -32.66
C LEU A 124 13.33 -19.78 -34.13
N ASN A 125 14.04 -18.71 -34.50
CA ASN A 125 14.59 -18.53 -35.85
C ASN A 125 15.96 -19.18 -36.05
N ASN A 126 16.59 -19.66 -34.98
CA ASN A 126 17.91 -20.25 -35.03
C ASN A 126 17.82 -21.78 -35.13
N PRO A 127 18.23 -22.41 -36.26
CA PRO A 127 18.15 -23.86 -36.42
C PRO A 127 18.88 -24.65 -35.34
N ALA A 128 19.94 -24.08 -34.74
CA ALA A 128 20.71 -24.73 -33.68
C ALA A 128 20.00 -24.72 -32.31
N ARG A 129 19.01 -23.82 -32.11
CA ARG A 129 18.30 -23.64 -30.84
C ARG A 129 16.81 -23.98 -30.93
N LEU A 130 16.24 -23.98 -32.13
CA LEU A 130 14.81 -24.19 -32.39
C LEU A 130 14.23 -25.34 -31.56
N GLN A 131 14.77 -26.55 -31.67
CA GLN A 131 14.20 -27.71 -30.97
C GLN A 131 14.30 -27.59 -29.44
N GLN A 132 15.42 -27.05 -28.93
CA GLN A 132 15.60 -26.84 -27.49
C GLN A 132 14.60 -25.81 -26.95
N THR A 133 14.40 -24.71 -27.68
CA THR A 133 13.46 -23.66 -27.30
C THR A 133 12.02 -24.14 -27.42
N TRP A 134 11.70 -24.89 -28.48
CA TRP A 134 10.38 -25.50 -28.70
C TRP A 134 9.97 -26.43 -27.57
N ASP A 135 10.90 -27.27 -27.11
CA ASP A 135 10.68 -28.25 -26.05
C ASP A 135 10.87 -27.68 -24.63
N SER A 136 11.18 -26.38 -24.51
CA SER A 136 11.41 -25.73 -23.21
C SER A 136 10.14 -25.78 -22.37
N LYS A 137 10.29 -26.17 -21.10
CA LYS A 137 9.18 -26.48 -20.20
C LYS A 137 8.95 -25.38 -19.16
N PHE A 138 7.69 -25.10 -18.89
CA PHE A 138 7.26 -24.24 -17.79
C PHE A 138 6.02 -24.81 -17.12
N THR A 139 5.75 -24.38 -15.88
CA THR A 139 4.60 -24.87 -15.11
C THR A 139 3.46 -23.88 -15.15
N PHE A 140 2.27 -24.35 -15.49
CA PHE A 140 1.04 -23.60 -15.44
C PHE A 140 -0.06 -24.41 -14.73
N ASN A 141 -0.67 -23.85 -13.68
CA ASN A 141 -1.70 -24.52 -12.86
C ASN A 141 -1.34 -25.96 -12.43
N GLY A 142 -0.08 -26.18 -12.04
CA GLY A 142 0.43 -27.49 -11.63
C GLY A 142 0.65 -28.49 -12.79
N ARG A 143 0.47 -28.05 -14.04
CA ARG A 143 0.78 -28.83 -15.25
C ARG A 143 2.05 -28.31 -15.91
N THR A 144 2.89 -29.22 -16.38
CA THR A 144 4.04 -28.86 -17.22
C THR A 144 3.61 -28.76 -18.67
N VAL A 145 3.87 -27.62 -19.27
CA VAL A 145 3.61 -27.29 -20.69
C VAL A 145 4.91 -26.87 -21.36
N THR A 146 4.92 -26.81 -22.68
CA THR A 146 6.06 -26.46 -23.53
C THR A 146 5.81 -25.15 -24.28
N MET A 147 6.88 -24.53 -24.79
CA MET A 147 6.76 -23.41 -25.72
C MET A 147 5.94 -23.79 -26.96
N GLY A 148 6.12 -25.02 -27.46
CA GLY A 148 5.35 -25.54 -28.59
C GLY A 148 3.83 -25.62 -28.35
N ASP A 149 3.39 -25.75 -27.09
CA ASP A 149 1.96 -25.74 -26.76
C ASP A 149 1.30 -24.39 -27.05
N MET A 150 2.08 -23.31 -27.20
CA MET A 150 1.58 -22.00 -27.62
C MET A 150 1.19 -21.94 -29.09
N ALA A 151 1.47 -22.98 -29.88
CA ALA A 151 1.12 -23.02 -31.30
C ALA A 151 -0.37 -23.35 -31.57
N SER A 152 -1.13 -23.76 -30.55
CA SER A 152 -2.52 -24.21 -30.73
C SER A 152 -3.56 -23.10 -30.74
N GLU A 153 -3.21 -21.90 -30.28
CA GLU A 153 -4.14 -20.77 -30.04
C GLU A 153 -3.42 -19.44 -30.33
N HIS A 154 -4.17 -18.37 -30.64
CA HIS A 154 -3.63 -17.05 -30.97
C HIS A 154 -3.84 -16.04 -29.83
N PHE A 155 -2.74 -15.44 -29.34
CA PHE A 155 -2.82 -14.35 -28.38
C PHE A 155 -3.33 -13.11 -29.12
N PRO A 156 -4.36 -12.42 -28.63
CA PRO A 156 -4.99 -11.33 -29.35
C PRO A 156 -4.00 -10.18 -29.58
N SER A 157 -4.09 -9.52 -30.73
CA SER A 157 -3.35 -8.29 -31.02
C SER A 157 -3.94 -7.07 -30.28
N GLU A 158 -3.17 -5.99 -30.20
CA GLU A 158 -3.52 -4.79 -29.44
C GLU A 158 -4.81 -4.07 -29.86
N ILE A 159 -5.26 -4.31 -31.10
CA ILE A 159 -6.50 -3.73 -31.65
C ILE A 159 -7.74 -4.57 -31.31
N GLU A 160 -7.56 -5.77 -30.78
CA GLU A 160 -8.66 -6.69 -30.52
C GLU A 160 -9.26 -6.48 -29.12
N THR A 161 -10.58 -6.60 -29.03
CA THR A 161 -11.31 -6.42 -27.76
C THR A 161 -10.84 -7.35 -26.63
N PRO A 162 -10.53 -8.64 -26.88
CA PRO A 162 -9.97 -9.51 -25.85
C PRO A 162 -8.64 -9.01 -25.26
N PHE A 163 -7.76 -8.43 -26.09
CA PHE A 163 -6.53 -7.81 -25.61
C PHE A 163 -6.83 -6.64 -24.68
N ILE A 164 -7.69 -5.72 -25.11
CA ILE A 164 -8.04 -4.51 -24.34
C ILE A 164 -8.68 -4.89 -23.00
N ASN A 165 -9.56 -5.90 -22.98
CA ASN A 165 -10.19 -6.39 -21.76
C ASN A 165 -9.17 -7.02 -20.80
N ALA A 166 -8.28 -7.87 -21.32
CA ALA A 166 -7.19 -8.46 -20.55
C ALA A 166 -6.26 -7.37 -19.98
N ALA A 167 -5.92 -6.37 -20.77
CA ALA A 167 -5.03 -5.29 -20.37
C ALA A 167 -5.65 -4.43 -19.26
N LYS A 168 -6.94 -4.08 -19.37
CA LYS A 168 -7.67 -3.37 -18.30
C LYS A 168 -7.70 -4.15 -17.00
N LYS A 169 -7.95 -5.46 -17.04
CA LYS A 169 -7.92 -6.30 -15.83
C LYS A 169 -6.52 -6.42 -15.24
N ALA A 170 -5.50 -6.53 -16.08
CA ALA A 170 -4.12 -6.56 -15.64
C ALA A 170 -3.67 -5.23 -14.98
N ILE A 171 -4.05 -4.08 -15.54
CA ILE A 171 -3.81 -2.76 -14.92
C ILE A 171 -4.51 -2.68 -13.56
N LYS A 172 -5.77 -3.11 -13.47
CA LYS A 172 -6.49 -3.15 -12.19
C LYS A 172 -5.81 -4.07 -11.18
N ALA A 173 -5.28 -5.21 -11.63
CA ALA A 173 -4.54 -6.14 -10.78
C ALA A 173 -3.22 -5.56 -10.28
N ILE A 174 -2.48 -4.83 -11.13
CA ILE A 174 -1.28 -4.08 -10.76
C ILE A 174 -1.62 -3.05 -9.69
N ASP A 175 -2.67 -2.25 -9.91
CA ASP A 175 -3.07 -1.21 -8.97
C ASP A 175 -3.43 -1.80 -7.60
N ARG A 176 -4.21 -2.89 -7.59
CA ARG A 176 -4.48 -3.64 -6.35
C ARG A 176 -3.18 -4.17 -5.72
N SER A 177 -2.23 -4.70 -6.50
CA SER A 177 -0.97 -5.21 -5.97
C SER A 177 -0.11 -4.10 -5.34
N ILE A 178 -0.03 -2.94 -5.99
CA ILE A 178 0.65 -1.73 -5.48
C ILE A 178 0.04 -1.32 -4.14
N TRP A 179 -1.27 -1.07 -4.10
CA TRP A 179 -1.95 -0.62 -2.90
C TRP A 179 -1.87 -1.63 -1.77
N LYS A 180 -2.07 -2.92 -2.05
CA LYS A 180 -1.92 -3.98 -1.06
C LYS A 180 -0.54 -3.91 -0.40
N GLN A 181 0.52 -3.83 -1.20
CA GLN A 181 1.87 -3.83 -0.66
C GLN A 181 2.22 -2.53 0.07
N MET A 182 1.79 -1.37 -0.45
CA MET A 182 2.02 -0.08 0.21
C MET A 182 1.28 0.01 1.55
N LEU A 183 0.04 -0.48 1.62
CA LEU A 183 -0.73 -0.58 2.85
C LEU A 183 -0.08 -1.57 3.83
N VAL A 184 0.30 -2.77 3.36
CA VAL A 184 0.98 -3.76 4.20
C VAL A 184 2.32 -3.26 4.70
N ALA A 185 3.08 -2.48 3.94
CA ALA A 185 4.36 -1.93 4.36
C ALA A 185 4.17 -0.83 5.41
N ASN A 186 3.29 0.13 5.14
CA ASN A 186 3.25 1.40 5.87
C ASN A 186 2.10 1.52 6.88
N TYR A 187 1.06 0.70 6.80
CA TYR A 187 -0.15 0.84 7.61
C TYR A 187 -0.44 -0.38 8.49
N TRP A 188 -1.06 -0.15 9.64
CA TRP A 188 -1.61 -1.16 10.54
C TRP A 188 -3.10 -0.90 10.77
N ILE A 189 -3.77 -1.85 11.40
CA ILE A 189 -5.21 -1.73 11.69
C ILE A 189 -5.47 -1.85 13.19
N PRO A 190 -5.45 -0.72 13.94
CA PRO A 190 -5.83 -0.71 15.34
C PRO A 190 -7.32 -1.00 15.55
N TYR A 191 -7.59 -1.81 16.58
CA TYR A 191 -8.92 -1.95 17.15
C TYR A 191 -9.27 -0.68 17.96
N ARG A 192 -10.32 0.02 17.55
CA ARG A 192 -10.78 1.25 18.23
C ARG A 192 -11.62 0.95 19.45
N GLY A 193 -12.44 -0.07 19.38
CA GLY A 193 -13.36 -0.39 20.44
C GLY A 193 -14.59 -1.15 19.96
N GLN A 194 -15.37 -1.51 20.96
CA GLN A 194 -16.68 -2.13 20.80
C GLN A 194 -17.72 -1.25 21.46
N TYR A 195 -18.69 -0.81 20.67
CA TYR A 195 -19.72 0.13 21.08
C TYR A 195 -21.06 -0.58 21.16
N ARG A 196 -21.68 -0.53 22.34
CA ARG A 196 -23.06 -0.97 22.53
C ARG A 196 -23.96 0.09 21.93
N THR A 197 -24.87 -0.33 21.05
CA THR A 197 -25.79 0.61 20.41
C THR A 197 -27.17 0.63 21.09
N ASP A 198 -27.96 1.64 20.74
CA ASP A 198 -29.36 1.75 21.13
C ASP A 198 -30.30 0.91 20.23
N TYR A 199 -29.76 0.20 19.23
CA TYR A 199 -30.54 -0.66 18.34
C TYR A 199 -30.87 -1.98 19.05
N LYS A 200 -32.08 -2.06 19.63
CA LYS A 200 -32.58 -3.22 20.39
C LYS A 200 -33.42 -4.20 19.57
N ASP A 201 -33.65 -3.94 18.28
CA ASP A 201 -34.35 -4.87 17.39
C ASP A 201 -33.33 -5.68 16.56
N LYS A 202 -33.37 -7.01 16.71
CA LYS A 202 -32.50 -7.94 15.99
C LYS A 202 -32.65 -7.84 14.47
N ASN A 203 -33.79 -7.36 13.96
CA ASN A 203 -34.01 -7.25 12.52
C ASN A 203 -33.63 -5.88 11.95
N VAL A 204 -33.22 -4.94 12.80
CA VAL A 204 -32.82 -3.58 12.41
C VAL A 204 -31.35 -3.35 12.79
N PRO A 205 -30.39 -3.73 11.90
CA PRO A 205 -28.97 -3.52 12.16
C PRO A 205 -28.62 -2.02 12.24
N PRO A 206 -27.51 -1.66 12.91
CA PRO A 206 -27.08 -0.27 13.14
C PRO A 206 -26.40 0.32 11.89
N ILE A 207 -26.98 0.11 10.72
CA ILE A 207 -26.47 0.60 9.44
C ILE A 207 -26.24 2.11 9.44
N PRO A 208 -27.22 2.95 9.87
CA PRO A 208 -27.03 4.40 9.88
C PRO A 208 -25.86 4.84 10.77
N TYR A 209 -25.67 4.18 11.92
CA TYR A 209 -24.52 4.46 12.80
C TYR A 209 -23.19 4.20 12.09
N CYS A 210 -23.03 3.04 11.44
CA CYS A 210 -21.81 2.75 10.69
C CYS A 210 -21.61 3.73 9.51
N GLU A 211 -22.68 4.16 8.84
CA GLU A 211 -22.58 5.16 7.78
C GLU A 211 -22.08 6.51 8.29
N ASP A 212 -22.58 6.97 9.44
CA ASP A 212 -22.13 8.23 10.07
C ASP A 212 -20.67 8.16 10.54
N VAL A 213 -20.25 7.01 11.08
CA VAL A 213 -18.85 6.76 11.47
C VAL A 213 -17.95 6.83 10.23
N ILE A 214 -18.29 6.14 9.15
CA ILE A 214 -17.46 6.08 7.93
C ILE A 214 -17.45 7.42 7.19
N LYS A 215 -18.55 8.17 7.25
CA LYS A 215 -18.60 9.54 6.73
C LYS A 215 -17.68 10.48 7.50
N SER A 216 -17.52 10.26 8.81
CA SER A 216 -16.63 11.05 9.67
C SER A 216 -15.17 10.59 9.59
N PHE A 217 -14.95 9.29 9.37
CA PHE A 217 -13.64 8.64 9.31
C PHE A 217 -13.61 7.65 8.15
N LYS A 218 -13.20 8.13 6.96
CA LYS A 218 -13.20 7.28 5.75
C LYS A 218 -12.21 6.10 5.83
N SER A 219 -11.23 6.16 6.72
CA SER A 219 -10.30 5.07 7.02
C SER A 219 -10.91 3.93 7.83
N CYS A 220 -12.09 4.15 8.42
CA CYS A 220 -12.67 3.25 9.40
C CYS A 220 -13.38 2.07 8.72
N GLU A 221 -13.16 0.87 9.27
CA GLU A 221 -14.00 -0.30 9.03
C GLU A 221 -14.97 -0.45 10.20
N CYS A 222 -16.25 -0.59 9.87
CA CYS A 222 -17.32 -0.74 10.84
C CYS A 222 -18.04 -2.06 10.59
N SER A 223 -17.90 -3.00 11.53
CA SER A 223 -18.61 -4.27 11.55
C SER A 223 -19.57 -4.31 12.73
N TYR A 224 -20.61 -5.14 12.65
CA TYR A 224 -21.59 -5.24 13.73
C TYR A 224 -22.13 -6.66 13.88
N PHE A 225 -22.52 -7.01 15.11
CA PHE A 225 -23.10 -8.30 15.44
C PHE A 225 -24.19 -8.17 16.50
N TRP A 226 -25.14 -9.11 16.48
CA TRP A 226 -26.23 -9.14 17.47
C TRP A 226 -25.74 -9.76 18.77
N HIS A 227 -25.85 -9.02 19.86
CA HIS A 227 -25.62 -9.52 21.21
C HIS A 227 -26.94 -9.94 21.85
N GLN A 228 -27.02 -11.21 22.23
CA GLN A 228 -28.16 -11.72 22.99
C GLN A 228 -27.89 -11.51 24.48
N GLY A 229 -28.59 -10.56 25.08
CA GLY A 229 -28.49 -10.27 26.50
C GLY A 229 -29.11 -11.37 27.38
N GLY A 230 -28.58 -11.52 28.59
CA GLY A 230 -29.10 -12.37 29.66
C GLY A 230 -28.67 -11.85 31.03
N GLY A 231 -29.35 -12.26 32.10
CA GLY A 231 -28.92 -11.98 33.49
C GLY A 231 -28.79 -10.50 33.86
N GLY A 232 -29.67 -9.63 33.35
CA GLY A 232 -29.63 -8.18 33.56
C GLY A 232 -28.96 -7.39 32.43
N ASP A 233 -28.37 -8.08 31.45
CA ASP A 233 -27.89 -7.47 30.21
C ASP A 233 -29.02 -7.38 29.16
N CYS A 234 -29.03 -6.32 28.34
CA CYS A 234 -30.03 -6.15 27.28
C CYS A 234 -29.51 -6.69 25.94
N SER A 235 -30.41 -7.27 25.15
CA SER A 235 -30.08 -7.68 23.77
C SER A 235 -30.02 -6.45 22.88
N LEU A 236 -28.95 -6.32 22.10
CA LEU A 236 -28.67 -5.13 21.30
C LEU A 236 -27.67 -5.44 20.18
N TRP A 237 -27.61 -4.57 19.18
CA TRP A 237 -26.51 -4.61 18.22
C TRP A 237 -25.25 -3.98 18.81
N ILE A 238 -24.14 -4.69 18.64
CA ILE A 238 -22.81 -4.23 19.00
C ILE A 238 -22.06 -3.88 17.72
N VAL A 239 -21.41 -2.72 17.73
CA VAL A 239 -20.55 -2.26 16.64
C VAL A 239 -19.10 -2.39 17.05
N VAL A 240 -18.26 -2.90 16.15
CA VAL A 240 -16.82 -2.97 16.26
C VAL A 240 -16.22 -2.03 15.22
N GLN A 241 -15.23 -1.25 15.63
CA GLN A 241 -14.55 -0.31 14.76
C GLN A 241 -13.07 -0.62 14.69
N TYR A 242 -12.55 -0.59 13.48
CA TYR A 242 -11.13 -0.59 13.18
C TYR A 242 -10.80 0.63 12.34
N ASP A 243 -9.56 1.12 12.44
CA ASP A 243 -9.07 2.17 11.55
C ASP A 243 -7.84 1.71 10.80
N ILE A 244 -7.63 2.22 9.59
CA ILE A 244 -6.37 2.05 8.88
C ILE A 244 -5.47 3.23 9.20
N GLU A 245 -4.38 2.97 9.93
CA GLU A 245 -3.48 4.00 10.42
C GLU A 245 -2.04 3.76 9.99
N LEU A 246 -1.28 4.83 9.82
CA LEU A 246 0.14 4.76 9.53
C LEU A 246 0.87 4.08 10.71
N LYS A 247 1.80 3.18 10.39
CA LYS A 247 2.60 2.44 11.39
C LYS A 247 3.62 3.33 12.05
N ASN A 248 3.97 2.98 13.29
CA ASN A 248 5.13 3.50 14.00
C ASN A 248 5.15 5.04 14.13
N VAL A 249 4.00 5.69 13.99
CA VAL A 249 3.85 7.12 14.26
C VAL A 249 3.03 7.34 15.52
N SER A 250 3.40 8.36 16.29
CA SER A 250 2.69 8.73 17.49
C SER A 250 1.45 9.55 17.12
N GLY A 251 0.24 8.98 17.26
CA GLY A 251 -1.03 9.66 16.98
C GLY A 251 -1.90 8.91 15.97
N PHE A 252 -3.13 9.40 15.76
CA PHE A 252 -4.06 8.81 14.80
C PHE A 252 -3.84 9.38 13.40
N TYR A 253 -2.86 8.81 12.70
CA TYR A 253 -2.59 9.16 11.29
C TYR A 253 -3.36 8.20 10.39
N ASN A 254 -4.64 8.50 10.21
CA ASN A 254 -5.52 7.72 9.36
C ASN A 254 -5.05 7.74 7.89
N LEU A 255 -5.41 6.68 7.17
CA LEU A 255 -5.31 6.67 5.71
C LEU A 255 -5.99 7.94 5.15
N PRO A 256 -5.31 8.73 4.29
CA PRO A 256 -5.88 9.98 3.79
C PRO A 256 -7.23 9.79 3.11
N ASP A 257 -8.14 10.75 3.27
CA ASP A 257 -9.49 10.67 2.69
C ASP A 257 -9.47 10.44 1.17
N ALA A 258 -8.56 11.10 0.45
CA ALA A 258 -8.38 10.92 -0.99
C ALA A 258 -7.91 9.49 -1.35
N ALA A 259 -7.06 8.89 -0.52
CA ALA A 259 -6.69 7.48 -0.65
C ALA A 259 -7.89 6.58 -0.36
N CYS A 260 -8.70 6.88 0.65
CA CYS A 260 -9.91 6.13 0.95
C CYS A 260 -10.93 6.19 -0.21
N ASP A 261 -11.13 7.36 -0.79
CA ASP A 261 -12.03 7.57 -1.94
C ASP A 261 -11.58 6.78 -3.18
N TYR A 262 -10.28 6.62 -3.36
CA TYR A 262 -9.69 5.82 -4.44
C TYR A 262 -9.78 4.31 -4.18
N VAL A 263 -9.45 3.89 -2.96
CA VAL A 263 -9.25 2.49 -2.60
C VAL A 263 -10.58 1.76 -2.40
N PHE A 264 -11.57 2.38 -1.76
CA PHE A 264 -12.77 1.67 -1.32
C PHE A 264 -13.88 1.66 -2.36
N ILE A 265 -14.40 0.46 -2.64
CA ILE A 265 -15.57 0.26 -3.50
C ILE A 265 -16.86 0.65 -2.77
N ASP A 266 -16.94 0.29 -1.50
CA ASP A 266 -18.14 0.38 -0.69
C ASP A 266 -17.91 1.14 0.63
N SER A 267 -19.00 1.70 1.15
CA SER A 267 -19.03 2.21 2.52
C SER A 267 -19.31 1.09 3.51
N MET A 268 -20.06 0.07 3.11
CA MET A 268 -20.35 -1.11 3.90
C MET A 268 -20.78 -2.26 2.97
N PRO A 269 -20.80 -3.51 3.44
CA PRO A 269 -21.20 -4.64 2.60
C PRO A 269 -22.52 -4.37 1.86
N GLY A 270 -22.44 -4.33 0.52
CA GLY A 270 -23.59 -4.10 -0.36
C GLY A 270 -23.91 -2.63 -0.68
N LYS A 271 -23.21 -1.64 -0.10
CA LYS A 271 -23.42 -0.20 -0.38
C LYS A 271 -22.22 0.41 -1.12
N ILE A 272 -22.26 0.32 -2.45
CA ILE A 272 -21.23 0.85 -3.35
C ILE A 272 -21.21 2.38 -3.29
N ILE A 273 -20.02 2.95 -3.09
CA ILE A 273 -19.75 4.41 -3.11
C ILE A 273 -18.83 4.80 -4.27
N ASN A 274 -18.00 3.87 -4.74
CA ASN A 274 -17.12 4.04 -5.88
C ASN A 274 -17.00 2.70 -6.61
N ALA A 275 -17.76 2.49 -7.69
CA ALA A 275 -17.70 1.23 -8.44
C ALA A 275 -16.30 0.96 -9.04
N ASP A 276 -15.51 2.02 -9.23
CA ASP A 276 -14.15 1.95 -9.74
C ASP A 276 -13.09 1.83 -8.62
N GLY A 277 -13.51 1.66 -7.36
CA GLY A 277 -12.60 1.40 -6.24
C GLY A 277 -11.79 0.11 -6.41
N LEU A 278 -10.77 -0.08 -5.58
CA LEU A 278 -9.85 -1.22 -5.67
C LEU A 278 -10.27 -2.43 -4.84
N PHE A 279 -10.84 -2.17 -3.67
CA PHE A 279 -11.18 -3.17 -2.68
C PHE A 279 -12.50 -2.82 -2.03
N THR A 280 -13.29 -3.84 -1.70
CA THR A 280 -14.34 -3.62 -0.70
C THR A 280 -13.69 -3.38 0.66
N ARG A 281 -14.36 -2.67 1.56
CA ARG A 281 -13.94 -2.60 2.97
C ARG A 281 -13.86 -3.98 3.59
N GLY A 282 -14.70 -4.92 3.17
CA GLY A 282 -14.63 -6.33 3.56
C GLY A 282 -13.32 -7.01 3.14
N ASP A 283 -12.81 -6.74 1.95
CA ASP A 283 -11.50 -7.25 1.52
C ASP A 283 -10.37 -6.70 2.41
N VAL A 284 -10.48 -5.43 2.80
CA VAL A 284 -9.58 -4.78 3.75
C VAL A 284 -9.86 -5.22 5.20
N ALA A 285 -11.05 -5.70 5.53
CA ALA A 285 -11.44 -6.27 6.83
C ALA A 285 -10.99 -7.72 6.98
N GLN A 286 -10.68 -8.42 5.88
CA GLN A 286 -9.81 -9.60 5.88
C GLN A 286 -8.33 -9.22 5.95
N PHE A 287 -8.08 -7.92 6.14
CA PHE A 287 -6.82 -7.28 6.42
C PHE A 287 -5.83 -7.29 5.28
N LEU A 288 -6.05 -7.93 4.12
CA LEU A 288 -5.09 -7.97 2.99
C LEU A 288 -3.64 -8.38 3.36
N GLY A 289 -3.40 -8.88 4.58
CA GLY A 289 -2.08 -9.08 5.19
C GLY A 289 -1.54 -7.91 6.05
N ILE A 290 -2.30 -6.83 6.20
CA ILE A 290 -2.08 -5.71 7.12
C ILE A 290 -2.21 -6.23 8.56
N LYS A 291 -1.27 -5.83 9.42
CA LYS A 291 -1.24 -6.28 10.81
C LYS A 291 -2.35 -5.60 11.62
N ILE A 292 -3.19 -6.41 12.27
CA ILE A 292 -4.14 -5.93 13.29
C ILE A 292 -3.40 -5.64 14.59
N ILE A 293 -3.71 -4.50 15.21
CA ILE A 293 -3.25 -4.14 16.54
C ILE A 293 -4.47 -4.18 17.46
N ASN A 294 -4.65 -5.31 18.16
CA ASN A 294 -5.72 -5.44 19.17
C ASN A 294 -5.45 -4.62 20.44
N ASP A 295 -4.33 -3.90 20.47
CA ASP A 295 -3.82 -3.29 21.68
C ASP A 295 -3.56 -1.80 21.51
N THR A 296 -4.61 -1.00 21.63
CA THR A 296 -4.49 0.45 21.90
C THR A 296 -3.82 0.73 23.24
N THR A 297 -3.52 -0.30 24.06
CA THR A 297 -2.85 -0.10 25.33
C THR A 297 -1.33 0.00 25.24
N ALA A 298 -0.62 -0.38 24.16
CA ALA A 298 0.86 -0.30 24.19
C ALA A 298 1.38 1.16 24.24
N THR A 299 0.89 2.02 23.36
CA THR A 299 1.29 3.45 23.31
C THR A 299 0.69 4.24 24.47
N ASN A 300 -0.55 3.92 24.87
CA ASN A 300 -1.19 4.53 26.05
C ASN A 300 -0.57 4.04 27.37
N LYS A 301 -0.19 2.77 27.52
CA LYS A 301 0.49 2.26 28.73
C LYS A 301 1.87 2.87 28.88
N ARG A 302 2.65 3.03 27.80
CA ARG A 302 3.97 3.70 27.90
C ARG A 302 3.82 5.13 28.42
N TYR A 303 2.87 5.90 27.88
CA TYR A 303 2.60 7.25 28.35
C TYR A 303 2.01 7.27 29.77
N ILE A 304 1.02 6.43 30.10
CA ILE A 304 0.44 6.34 31.45
C ILE A 304 1.49 5.93 32.49
N THR A 305 2.38 4.98 32.15
CA THR A 305 3.50 4.58 33.01
C THR A 305 4.46 5.75 33.21
N ALA A 306 4.82 6.47 32.13
CA ALA A 306 5.65 7.67 32.24
C ALA A 306 4.99 8.80 33.06
N VAL A 307 3.66 8.98 32.98
CA VAL A 307 2.91 9.90 33.85
C VAL A 307 3.04 9.49 35.32
N HIS A 308 2.94 8.20 35.64
CA HIS A 308 3.14 7.72 37.01
C HIS A 308 4.60 7.83 37.49
N GLU A 309 5.56 7.74 36.58
CA GLU A 309 7.00 7.86 36.86
C GLU A 309 7.51 9.31 36.82
N GLY A 310 6.67 10.28 36.46
CA GLY A 310 7.07 11.69 36.32
C GLY A 310 8.02 11.94 35.14
N LYS A 311 7.99 11.07 34.13
CA LYS A 311 8.85 11.10 32.94
C LYS A 311 8.13 11.63 31.71
N THR A 312 7.26 12.64 31.87
CA THR A 312 6.61 13.27 30.71
C THR A 312 7.23 14.62 30.37
N LEU A 313 7.00 15.08 29.14
CA LEU A 313 7.40 16.43 28.73
C LEU A 313 6.77 17.52 29.61
N MET A 314 5.54 17.32 30.09
CA MET A 314 4.89 18.27 30.99
C MET A 314 5.55 18.30 32.37
N ASP A 315 5.98 17.16 32.88
CA ASP A 315 6.74 17.09 34.14
C ASP A 315 8.08 17.82 33.99
N LEU A 316 8.76 17.63 32.85
CA LEU A 316 9.99 18.34 32.53
C LEU A 316 9.77 19.86 32.42
N PHE A 317 8.68 20.30 31.77
CA PHE A 317 8.29 21.71 31.71
C PHE A 317 7.99 22.29 33.09
N ASN A 318 7.30 21.56 33.96
CA ASN A 318 6.98 22.01 35.30
C ASN A 318 8.23 22.09 36.20
N ALA A 319 9.18 21.16 36.02
CA ALA A 319 10.41 21.11 36.82
C ALA A 319 11.45 22.16 36.40
N GLN A 320 11.67 22.34 35.09
CA GLN A 320 12.78 23.15 34.57
C GLN A 320 12.32 24.45 33.88
N GLY A 321 11.05 24.54 33.51
CA GLY A 321 10.52 25.62 32.69
C GLY A 321 10.80 25.41 31.20
N ARG A 322 9.81 25.74 30.36
CA ARG A 322 9.87 25.58 28.90
C ARG A 322 11.08 26.25 28.25
N ALA A 323 11.37 27.50 28.62
CA ALA A 323 12.47 28.26 28.03
C ALA A 323 13.85 27.63 28.29
N ALA A 324 14.05 27.02 29.46
CA ALA A 324 15.31 26.36 29.79
C ALA A 324 15.53 25.09 28.94
N ILE A 325 14.47 24.30 28.76
CA ILE A 325 14.50 23.11 27.90
C ILE A 325 14.75 23.49 26.44
N GLU A 326 14.07 24.53 25.93
CA GLU A 326 14.30 25.03 24.57
C GLU A 326 15.76 25.44 24.37
N GLN A 327 16.35 26.16 25.33
CA GLN A 327 17.77 26.54 25.26
C GLN A 327 18.71 25.33 25.29
N GLN A 328 18.44 24.30 26.10
CA GLN A 328 19.24 23.07 26.11
C GLN A 328 19.18 22.34 24.77
N VAL A 329 18.00 22.21 24.17
CA VAL A 329 17.83 21.59 22.84
C VAL A 329 18.56 22.39 21.78
N ILE A 330 18.44 23.72 21.77
CA ILE A 330 19.13 24.60 20.81
C ILE A 330 20.64 24.50 20.98
N GLN A 331 21.14 24.51 22.22
CA GLN A 331 22.57 24.42 22.49
C GLN A 331 23.13 23.07 22.03
N ASN A 332 22.43 21.97 22.36
CA ASN A 332 22.85 20.64 21.93
C ASN A 332 22.80 20.49 20.40
N ALA A 333 21.81 21.08 19.72
CA ALA A 333 21.73 21.09 18.26
C ALA A 333 22.86 21.90 17.59
N LYS A 334 23.43 22.90 18.27
CA LYS A 334 24.62 23.62 17.78
C LYS A 334 25.89 22.79 17.93
N GLU A 335 25.98 21.99 18.99
CA GLU A 335 27.16 21.21 19.34
C GLU A 335 27.19 19.84 18.66
N ASP A 336 26.03 19.25 18.37
CA ASP A 336 25.85 17.95 17.72
C ASP A 336 25.00 18.07 16.43
N PRO A 337 25.65 18.10 15.24
CA PRO A 337 24.97 18.13 13.95
C PRO A 337 24.09 16.90 13.67
N ILE A 338 24.42 15.73 14.24
CA ILE A 338 23.61 14.51 14.07
C ILE A 338 22.32 14.66 14.86
N PHE A 339 22.39 15.18 16.09
CA PHE A 339 21.22 15.52 16.88
C PHE A 339 20.32 16.53 16.15
N ALA A 340 20.88 17.60 15.56
CA ALA A 340 20.11 18.58 14.79
C ALA A 340 19.39 17.96 13.57
N ILE A 341 20.05 17.05 12.84
CA ILE A 341 19.44 16.33 11.71
C ILE A 341 18.33 15.38 12.19
N LYS A 342 18.54 14.66 13.29
CA LYS A 342 17.50 13.79 13.87
C LYS A 342 16.29 14.59 14.33
N LEU A 343 16.54 15.73 14.97
CA LEU A 343 15.51 16.62 15.50
C LEU A 343 14.60 17.19 14.39
N THR A 344 15.10 17.40 13.18
CA THR A 344 14.27 17.83 12.03
C THR A 344 13.49 16.71 11.36
N ARG A 345 13.93 15.46 11.51
CA ARG A 345 13.27 14.28 10.92
C ARG A 345 12.20 13.67 11.81
N ASP A 346 12.50 13.56 13.11
CA ASP A 346 11.61 12.96 14.10
C ASP A 346 11.84 13.62 15.46
N ALA A 347 11.26 14.82 15.60
CA ALA A 347 11.53 15.68 16.74
C ALA A 347 11.08 15.07 18.07
N ASN A 348 9.90 14.43 18.08
CA ASN A 348 9.35 13.82 19.28
C ASN A 348 10.25 12.69 19.78
N LYS A 349 10.61 11.74 18.92
CA LYS A 349 11.50 10.64 19.31
C LYS A 349 12.88 11.13 19.75
N THR A 350 13.42 12.12 19.04
CA THR A 350 14.74 12.70 19.37
C THR A 350 14.74 13.34 20.76
N LEU A 351 13.67 14.04 21.13
CA LEU A 351 13.53 14.64 22.46
C LEU A 351 13.22 13.60 23.54
N GLU A 352 12.43 12.56 23.24
CA GLU A 352 12.21 11.43 24.15
C GLU A 352 13.53 10.75 24.54
N GLU A 353 14.39 10.46 23.55
CA GLU A 353 15.70 9.86 23.78
C GLU A 353 16.65 10.79 24.53
N PHE A 354 16.63 12.09 24.21
CA PHE A 354 17.55 13.06 24.80
C PHE A 354 17.26 13.37 26.27
N PHE A 355 15.98 13.46 26.64
CA PHE A 355 15.57 13.79 28.01
C PHE A 355 15.13 12.58 28.83
N ASP A 356 15.14 11.36 28.26
CA ASP A 356 14.56 10.15 28.86
C ASP A 356 13.10 10.37 29.30
N ILE A 357 12.31 10.97 28.41
CA ILE A 357 10.89 11.28 28.64
C ILE A 357 10.00 10.59 27.62
N VAL A 358 8.69 10.62 27.87
CA VAL A 358 7.66 10.24 26.91
C VAL A 358 6.84 11.46 26.54
N ILE A 359 6.69 11.71 25.25
CA ILE A 359 5.91 12.82 24.71
C ILE A 359 4.52 12.26 24.36
N PRO A 360 3.43 12.92 24.77
CA PRO A 360 2.08 12.47 24.42
C PRO A 360 1.91 12.42 22.89
N PRO A 361 1.23 11.41 22.34
CA PRO A 361 1.11 11.23 20.89
C PRO A 361 0.33 12.35 20.18
N HIS A 362 -0.40 13.19 20.90
CA HIS A 362 -1.12 14.35 20.36
C HIS A 362 -0.31 15.65 20.45
N PHE A 363 0.90 15.63 21.02
CA PHE A 363 1.76 16.79 21.13
C PHE A 363 2.52 17.01 19.81
N LYS A 364 2.13 18.04 19.07
CA LYS A 364 2.79 18.40 17.80
C LYS A 364 3.95 19.35 18.07
N LEU A 365 5.17 18.88 17.81
CA LEU A 365 6.37 19.71 17.82
C LEU A 365 6.77 20.04 16.38
N THR A 366 6.98 21.32 16.10
CA THR A 366 7.55 21.79 14.83
C THR A 366 8.94 22.35 15.12
N VAL A 367 9.95 21.87 14.39
CA VAL A 367 11.33 22.33 14.51
C VAL A 367 11.69 23.09 13.24
N VAL A 368 12.15 24.33 13.42
CA VAL A 368 12.65 25.16 12.32
C VAL A 368 14.13 25.41 12.59
N ILE A 369 14.97 25.03 11.63
CA ILE A 369 16.38 25.45 11.63
C ILE A 369 16.43 26.76 10.86
N GLU A 370 16.89 27.82 11.52
CA GLU A 370 17.04 29.12 10.89
C GLU A 370 18.31 29.17 10.04
N ASP A 371 18.18 29.74 8.85
CA ASP A 371 19.26 30.01 7.91
C ASP A 371 19.03 31.40 7.27
N PRO A 372 19.92 31.91 6.40
CA PRO A 372 19.74 33.23 5.79
C PRO A 372 18.43 33.42 4.99
N MET A 373 17.74 32.34 4.64
CA MET A 373 16.50 32.32 3.84
C MET A 373 15.27 31.88 4.64
N ASN A 374 15.44 31.25 5.80
CA ASN A 374 14.37 30.68 6.63
C ASN A 374 14.45 31.19 8.06
N PHE A 375 13.39 31.82 8.56
CA PHE A 375 13.28 32.32 9.93
C PHE A 375 11.98 31.83 10.58
N GLY A 376 12.06 31.35 11.82
CA GLY A 376 10.93 30.78 12.55
C GLY A 376 10.31 31.78 13.53
N LEU A 377 9.04 32.14 13.33
CA LEU A 377 8.31 32.96 14.31
C LEU A 377 7.33 32.09 15.10
N VAL A 378 7.42 32.13 16.43
CA VAL A 378 6.42 31.52 17.32
C VAL A 378 5.47 32.61 17.79
N ILE A 379 4.22 32.55 17.33
CA ILE A 379 3.13 33.40 17.86
C ILE A 379 2.38 32.56 18.90
N PRO A 380 2.48 32.88 20.20
CA PRO A 380 1.71 32.18 21.21
C PRO A 380 0.22 32.33 20.92
N ALA A 381 -0.54 31.24 21.03
CA ALA A 381 -1.99 31.36 21.07
C ALA A 381 -2.33 32.22 22.29
N ALA A 382 -2.81 33.45 22.05
CA ALA A 382 -3.42 34.23 23.13
C ALA A 382 -4.58 33.40 23.72
N LYS A 383 -5.03 33.74 24.93
CA LYS A 383 -6.35 33.31 25.42
C LYS A 383 -7.47 33.86 24.52
N MET A 384 -7.54 33.43 23.26
CA MET A 384 -8.52 33.89 22.28
C MET A 384 -9.94 33.44 22.63
N ALA A 385 -10.10 32.48 23.56
CA ALA A 385 -11.40 32.10 24.10
C ALA A 385 -12.03 33.17 25.02
N GLU A 386 -11.23 34.10 25.58
CA GLU A 386 -11.73 35.13 26.51
C GLU A 386 -12.06 36.44 25.77
N GLN A 387 -11.28 36.80 24.74
CA GLN A 387 -11.49 38.04 23.96
C GLN A 387 -12.54 37.94 22.85
N VAL A 388 -12.81 36.75 22.29
CA VAL A 388 -13.91 36.57 21.31
C VAL A 388 -15.29 36.65 21.99
N LYS A 389 -15.39 36.41 23.30
CA LYS A 389 -16.62 36.65 24.07
C LYS A 389 -16.89 38.13 24.30
N GLU A 390 -15.86 38.96 24.47
CA GLU A 390 -16.04 40.42 24.61
C GLU A 390 -16.31 41.11 23.26
N ALA A 391 -15.72 40.62 22.17
CA ALA A 391 -15.98 41.15 20.82
C ALA A 391 -17.35 40.74 20.24
N ALA A 392 -18.07 39.81 20.87
CA ALA A 392 -19.44 39.40 20.48
C ALA A 392 -20.53 40.13 21.28
N VAL A 393 -20.16 41.05 22.18
CA VAL A 393 -21.08 41.87 23.00
C VAL A 393 -20.96 43.38 22.68
N LEU A 394 -20.16 43.74 21.68
CA LEU A 394 -20.19 45.04 20.99
C LEU A 394 -20.73 44.84 19.57
#